data_AF-L0BXJ9-F1
#
_entry.id   AF-L0BXJ9-F1
#
_cell.length_a   1.000
_cell.length_b   1.000
_cell.length_c   1.000
_cell.angle_alpha   90.00
_cell.angle_beta   90.00
_cell.angle_gamma   90.00
#
_symmetry.space_group_name_H-M   'P 1'
#
loop_
_entity.id
_entity.type
_entity.pdbx_description
1 polymer ?
#
loop_
_entity_poly.entity_id
_entity_poly.type
_entity_poly.pdbx_seq_one_letter_code
_entity_poly.pdbx_strand_id
1 'polypeptide(L)'
;MASKKQKGKLPTICLDEHANFMRPSFQSMRVIEISKTKLKGMDERNFISTTLYEWNGIFVTCDQEFVAEIAENIHLRHAGIVFIPKGMTKDEKLLFGEIVCGYIRGACTHGKFALQNTIFYPGYNGLRSIYMGKDLLEISWDRFQQELNLE
;
A
#
# COMPACT_ATOMS: atom_id res chain seq x y z
N MET A 1 -10.20 -31.64 4.99
CA MET A 1 -8.84 -31.42 4.47
C MET A 1 -8.42 -30.00 4.84
N ALA A 2 -7.55 -29.85 5.84
CA ALA A 2 -7.05 -28.54 6.24
C ALA A 2 -6.11 -28.01 5.16
N SER A 3 -6.52 -26.92 4.49
CA SER A 3 -5.67 -26.16 3.58
C SER A 3 -4.37 -25.80 4.31
N LYS A 4 -3.24 -26.35 3.86
CA LYS A 4 -1.90 -25.90 4.27
C LYS A 4 -1.84 -24.41 3.93
N LYS A 5 -1.98 -23.52 4.91
CA LYS A 5 -1.69 -22.09 4.78
C LYS A 5 -0.29 -21.96 4.21
N GLN A 6 -0.17 -21.71 2.90
CA GLN A 6 1.09 -21.30 2.31
C GLN A 6 1.47 -20.01 3.04
N LYS A 7 2.54 -20.04 3.84
CA LYS A 7 3.15 -18.82 4.38
C LYS A 7 3.76 -18.08 3.18
N GLY A 8 2.90 -17.33 2.46
CA GLY A 8 3.33 -16.46 1.38
C GLY A 8 4.33 -15.46 1.93
N LYS A 9 5.46 -15.30 1.23
CA LYS A 9 6.41 -14.23 1.54
C LYS A 9 5.67 -12.90 1.42
N LEU A 10 5.69 -12.10 2.48
CA LEU A 10 5.09 -10.77 2.48
C LEU A 10 5.64 -9.93 1.30
N PRO A 11 4.83 -9.01 0.75
CA PRO A 11 5.28 -8.11 -0.31
C PRO A 11 6.47 -7.26 0.17
N THR A 12 7.22 -6.76 -0.79
CA THR A 12 8.23 -5.73 -0.51
C THR A 12 7.52 -4.39 -0.52
N ILE A 13 7.78 -3.53 0.46
CA ILE A 13 7.29 -2.15 0.47
C ILE A 13 8.35 -1.28 -0.21
N CYS A 14 7.95 -0.58 -1.26
CA CYS A 14 8.79 0.32 -2.04
C CYS A 14 8.35 1.76 -1.76
N LEU A 15 9.17 2.50 -1.01
CA LEU A 15 8.89 3.88 -0.65
C LEU A 15 9.40 4.80 -1.75
N ASP A 16 8.51 5.64 -2.27
CA ASP A 16 8.87 6.78 -3.10
C ASP A 16 9.85 7.73 -2.39
N GLU A 17 10.58 8.54 -3.15
CA GLU A 17 11.54 9.53 -2.68
C GLU A 17 10.92 10.48 -1.64
N HIS A 18 9.67 10.88 -1.85
CA HIS A 18 8.93 11.75 -0.95
C HIS A 18 8.22 10.99 0.19
N ALA A 19 8.19 9.66 0.16
CA ALA A 19 7.54 8.81 1.16
C ALA A 19 8.55 8.08 2.08
N ASN A 20 9.86 8.31 1.94
CA ASN A 20 10.90 7.62 2.73
C ASN A 20 10.71 7.71 4.26
N PHE A 21 10.10 8.79 4.75
CA PHE A 21 9.81 8.97 6.17
C PHE A 21 8.83 7.92 6.73
N MET A 22 8.08 7.21 5.87
CA MET A 22 7.11 6.16 6.23
C MET A 22 7.75 4.83 6.62
N ARG A 23 9.08 4.69 6.50
CA ARG A 23 9.80 3.45 6.83
C ARG A 23 9.42 2.85 8.20
N PRO A 24 9.26 3.62 9.29
CA PRO A 24 8.87 3.07 10.59
C PRO A 24 7.55 2.27 10.58
N SER A 25 6.57 2.70 9.78
CA SER A 25 5.25 2.05 9.71
C SER A 25 5.28 0.64 9.11
N PHE A 26 6.35 0.29 8.38
CA PHE A 26 6.45 -0.97 7.62
C PHE A 26 7.56 -1.89 8.12
N GLN A 27 8.02 -1.74 9.38
CA GLN A 27 9.16 -2.49 9.94
C GLN A 27 9.01 -4.02 9.89
N SER A 28 7.77 -4.53 9.85
CA SER A 28 7.50 -5.97 9.77
C SER A 28 7.71 -6.58 8.37
N MET A 29 8.00 -5.75 7.36
CA MET A 29 8.17 -6.16 5.97
C MET A 29 9.54 -5.72 5.44
N ARG A 30 9.94 -6.28 4.29
CA ARG A 30 11.11 -5.78 3.57
C ARG A 30 10.77 -4.41 3.00
N VAL A 31 11.51 -3.38 3.40
CA VAL A 31 11.35 -2.01 2.88
C VAL A 31 12.53 -1.63 1.99
N ILE A 32 12.24 -1.14 0.79
CA ILE A 32 13.17 -0.55 -0.16
C ILE A 32 12.80 0.93 -0.34
N GLU A 33 13.79 1.81 -0.24
CA GLU A 33 13.64 3.23 -0.56
C GLU A 33 14.07 3.42 -2.01
N ILE A 34 13.17 3.91 -2.87
CA ILE A 34 13.43 4.07 -4.32
C ILE A 34 14.66 4.95 -4.57
N SER A 35 14.84 5.98 -3.74
CA SER A 35 15.99 6.89 -3.73
C SER A 35 17.36 6.20 -3.56
N LYS A 36 17.38 4.95 -3.08
CA LYS A 36 18.59 4.12 -2.87
C LYS A 36 18.74 3.02 -3.94
N THR A 37 17.96 3.06 -5.00
CA THR A 37 17.97 2.06 -6.08
C THR A 37 18.34 2.68 -7.42
N LYS A 38 18.40 1.85 -8.46
CA LYS A 38 18.54 2.32 -9.85
C LYS A 38 17.30 3.05 -10.39
N LEU A 39 16.17 3.00 -9.67
CA LEU A 39 14.92 3.65 -10.04
C LEU A 39 14.86 5.12 -9.60
N LYS A 40 15.87 5.60 -8.86
CA LYS A 40 15.97 6.99 -8.40
C LYS A 40 15.81 7.98 -9.57
N GLY A 41 14.93 8.96 -9.41
CA GLY A 41 14.65 10.00 -10.41
C GLY A 41 13.99 9.51 -11.70
N MET A 42 13.60 8.24 -11.78
CA MET A 42 12.76 7.74 -12.88
C MET A 42 11.30 8.07 -12.60
N ASP A 43 10.55 8.41 -13.65
CA ASP A 43 9.09 8.50 -13.58
C ASP A 43 8.49 7.13 -13.19
N GLU A 44 7.61 7.15 -12.18
CA GLU A 44 6.94 5.99 -11.58
C GLU A 44 6.22 5.13 -12.61
N ARG A 45 5.67 5.76 -13.66
CA ARG A 45 4.97 5.11 -14.77
C ARG A 45 5.83 4.05 -15.46
N ASN A 46 7.14 4.25 -15.48
CA ASN A 46 8.07 3.37 -16.18
C ASN A 46 8.37 2.09 -15.41
N PHE A 47 8.24 2.08 -14.07
CA PHE A 47 8.67 0.96 -13.23
C PHE A 47 7.54 0.27 -12.45
N ILE A 48 6.37 0.90 -12.32
CA ILE A 48 5.27 0.34 -11.50
C ILE A 48 4.74 -0.98 -12.06
N SER A 49 4.56 -1.07 -13.38
CA SER A 49 3.99 -2.23 -14.09
C SER A 49 5.02 -3.28 -14.51
N THR A 50 6.30 -2.94 -14.41
CA THR A 50 7.42 -3.80 -14.78
C THR A 50 8.15 -4.25 -13.51
N THR A 51 9.09 -3.45 -13.04
CA THR A 51 10.02 -3.78 -11.95
C THR A 51 9.27 -4.08 -10.65
N LEU A 52 8.36 -3.19 -10.23
CA LEU A 52 7.65 -3.37 -8.97
C LEU A 52 6.60 -4.48 -9.05
N TYR A 53 5.94 -4.64 -10.21
CA TYR A 53 4.99 -5.73 -10.42
C TYR A 53 5.65 -7.10 -10.28
N GLU A 54 6.80 -7.32 -10.93
CA GLU A 54 7.57 -8.57 -10.85
C GLU A 54 8.06 -8.88 -9.43
N TRP A 55 8.43 -7.85 -8.68
CA TRP A 55 8.87 -7.99 -7.29
C TRP A 55 7.74 -8.27 -6.31
N ASN A 56 6.48 -8.13 -6.74
CA ASN A 56 5.34 -7.99 -5.85
C ASN A 56 5.59 -6.84 -4.84
N GLY A 57 6.06 -5.71 -5.36
CA GLY A 57 6.43 -4.51 -4.62
C GLY A 57 5.25 -3.56 -4.48
N ILE A 58 4.73 -3.41 -3.27
CA ILE A 58 3.70 -2.41 -2.97
C ILE A 58 4.38 -1.04 -2.94
N PHE A 59 3.93 -0.14 -3.80
CA PHE A 59 4.51 1.19 -3.93
C PHE A 59 3.80 2.19 -3.00
N VAL A 60 4.55 2.91 -2.18
CA VAL A 60 4.02 3.94 -1.27
C VAL A 60 4.44 5.30 -1.80
N THR A 61 3.48 6.17 -2.09
CA THR A 61 3.73 7.47 -2.73
C THR A 61 2.85 8.58 -2.15
N CYS A 62 3.35 9.82 -2.26
CA CYS A 62 2.58 11.03 -1.98
C CYS A 62 2.12 11.75 -3.27
N ASP A 63 2.39 11.18 -4.45
CA ASP A 63 2.02 11.75 -5.73
C ASP A 63 0.55 11.46 -6.05
N GLN A 64 -0.27 12.51 -5.93
CA GLN A 64 -1.70 12.43 -6.21
C GLN A 64 -2.00 12.36 -7.71
N GLU A 65 -1.22 13.02 -8.55
CA GLU A 65 -1.45 13.04 -10.00
C GLU A 65 -1.19 11.65 -10.59
N PHE A 66 -0.07 11.04 -10.19
CA PHE A 66 0.22 9.65 -10.52
C PHE A 66 -0.89 8.71 -10.05
N VAL A 67 -1.31 8.79 -8.79
CA VAL A 67 -2.34 7.88 -8.25
C VAL A 67 -3.69 8.04 -8.96
N ALA A 68 -4.09 9.28 -9.28
CA ALA A 68 -5.31 9.55 -10.03
C ALA A 68 -5.26 8.90 -11.43
N GLU A 69 -4.13 9.04 -12.12
CA GLU A 69 -3.90 8.41 -13.43
C GLU A 69 -4.00 6.87 -13.36
N ILE A 70 -3.41 6.24 -12.33
CA ILE A 70 -3.53 4.78 -12.15
C ILE A 70 -4.98 4.37 -11.84
N ALA A 71 -5.69 5.15 -11.02
CA ALA A 71 -7.08 4.87 -10.68
C ALA A 71 -8.01 4.93 -11.91
N GLU A 72 -7.73 5.84 -12.85
CA GLU A 72 -8.48 5.96 -14.12
C GLU A 72 -8.07 4.88 -15.14
N ASN A 73 -6.82 4.42 -15.11
CA ASN A 73 -6.31 3.39 -16.01
C ASN A 73 -6.37 1.98 -15.41
N ILE A 74 -7.58 1.41 -15.39
CA ILE A 74 -7.86 0.06 -14.84
C ILE A 74 -7.05 -1.09 -15.47
N HIS A 75 -6.42 -0.85 -16.63
CA HIS A 75 -5.63 -1.86 -17.34
C HIS A 75 -4.14 -1.84 -16.95
N LEU A 76 -3.69 -0.79 -16.27
CA LEU A 76 -2.32 -0.72 -15.80
C LEU A 76 -2.12 -1.69 -14.64
N ARG A 77 -1.18 -2.62 -14.81
CA ARG A 77 -0.84 -3.61 -13.78
C ARG A 77 0.06 -3.00 -12.71
N HIS A 78 -0.22 -3.27 -11.45
CA HIS A 78 0.65 -2.91 -10.31
C HIS A 78 0.50 -3.92 -9.17
N ALA A 79 1.54 -4.07 -8.34
CA ALA A 79 1.51 -5.03 -7.23
C ALA A 79 0.78 -4.53 -5.97
N GLY A 80 0.29 -3.29 -6.03
CA GLY A 80 -0.39 -2.58 -4.95
C GLY A 80 0.20 -1.18 -4.82
N ILE A 81 -0.64 -0.20 -4.51
CA ILE A 81 -0.22 1.18 -4.26
C ILE A 81 -0.80 1.63 -2.91
N VAL A 82 -0.05 2.41 -2.16
CA VAL A 82 -0.50 3.10 -0.96
C VAL A 82 -0.29 4.58 -1.18
N PHE A 83 -1.39 5.33 -1.28
CA PHE A 83 -1.37 6.77 -1.41
C PHE A 83 -1.39 7.43 -0.03
N ILE A 84 -0.44 8.34 0.19
CA ILE A 84 -0.31 9.14 1.40
C ILE A 84 -0.61 10.61 1.06
N PRO A 85 -1.76 11.16 1.49
CA PRO A 85 -2.10 12.55 1.21
C PRO A 85 -1.09 13.53 1.81
N LYS A 86 -0.73 14.56 1.04
CA LYS A 86 0.23 15.59 1.50
C LYS A 86 -0.27 16.37 2.71
N GLY A 87 -1.58 16.60 2.82
CA GLY A 87 -2.21 17.41 3.87
C GLY A 87 -2.22 16.80 5.28
N MET A 88 -1.92 15.51 5.43
CA MET A 88 -1.82 14.89 6.76
C MET A 88 -0.52 15.29 7.48
N THR A 89 -0.59 15.40 8.80
CA THR A 89 0.58 15.54 9.66
C THR A 89 1.48 14.30 9.56
N LYS A 90 2.73 14.41 10.00
CA LYS A 90 3.67 13.29 9.97
C LYS A 90 3.18 12.11 10.79
N ASP A 91 2.62 12.36 11.98
CA ASP A 91 2.18 11.30 12.88
C ASP A 91 0.94 10.59 12.35
N GLU A 92 -0.02 11.33 11.78
CA GLU A 92 -1.17 10.73 11.09
C GLU A 92 -0.75 9.85 9.91
N LYS A 93 0.25 10.29 9.13
CA LYS A 93 0.79 9.50 8.02
C LYS A 93 1.42 8.21 8.53
N LEU A 94 2.21 8.29 9.59
CA LEU A 94 2.84 7.11 10.19
C LEU A 94 1.80 6.11 10.72
N LEU A 95 0.80 6.60 11.46
CA LEU A 95 -0.32 5.79 11.95
C LEU A 95 -1.08 5.13 10.78
N PHE A 96 -1.39 5.89 9.74
CA PHE A 96 -2.03 5.33 8.55
C PHE A 96 -1.18 4.23 7.90
N GLY A 97 0.15 4.44 7.82
CA GLY A 97 1.07 3.42 7.35
C GLY A 97 1.01 2.12 8.18
N GLU A 98 0.87 2.23 9.50
CA GLU A 98 0.77 1.06 10.40
C GLU A 98 -0.54 0.30 10.18
N ILE A 99 -1.66 1.02 10.03
CA ILE A 99 -2.96 0.45 9.69
C ILE A 99 -2.87 -0.33 8.37
N VAL A 100 -2.31 0.30 7.33
CA VAL A 100 -2.12 -0.33 6.01
C VAL A 100 -1.18 -1.53 6.11
N CYS A 101 -0.10 -1.43 6.88
CA CYS A 101 0.82 -2.54 7.14
C CYS A 101 0.10 -3.75 7.76
N GLY A 102 -0.76 -3.52 8.76
CA GLY A 102 -1.62 -4.54 9.35
C GLY A 102 -2.56 -5.19 8.34
N TYR A 103 -3.26 -4.36 7.55
CA TYR A 103 -4.16 -4.83 6.49
C TYR A 103 -3.42 -5.70 5.46
N ILE A 104 -2.27 -5.24 4.95
CA ILE A 104 -1.45 -5.98 3.98
C ILE A 104 -1.10 -7.36 4.51
N ARG A 105 -0.67 -7.46 5.77
CA ARG A 105 -0.35 -8.75 6.41
C ARG A 105 -1.56 -9.68 6.47
N GLY A 106 -2.72 -9.13 6.84
CA GLY A 106 -3.98 -9.88 6.88
C GLY A 106 -4.36 -10.43 5.51
N ALA A 107 -4.38 -9.56 4.50
CA ALA A 107 -4.71 -9.94 3.12
C ALA A 107 -3.75 -11.01 2.57
N CYS A 108 -2.45 -10.90 2.84
CA CYS A 108 -1.46 -11.87 2.39
C CYS A 108 -1.58 -13.26 3.01
N THR A 109 -2.42 -13.45 4.04
CA THR A 109 -2.76 -14.80 4.53
C THR A 109 -3.60 -15.61 3.53
N HIS A 110 -4.28 -14.93 2.60
CA HIS A 110 -5.07 -15.54 1.53
C HIS A 110 -4.26 -15.79 0.26
N GLY A 111 -3.10 -15.14 0.10
CA GLY A 111 -2.19 -15.36 -1.02
C GLY A 111 -1.14 -14.26 -1.16
N LYS A 112 0.03 -14.62 -1.71
CA LYS A 112 1.16 -13.68 -1.90
C LYS A 112 0.77 -12.45 -2.75
N PHE A 113 -0.09 -12.65 -3.75
CA PHE A 113 -0.48 -11.64 -4.75
C PHE A 113 -1.88 -11.06 -4.49
N ALA A 114 -2.41 -11.19 -3.27
CA ALA A 114 -3.78 -10.81 -2.93
C ALA A 114 -4.10 -9.32 -3.14
N LEU A 115 -3.08 -8.47 -3.31
CA LEU A 115 -3.20 -7.01 -3.37
C LEU A 115 -2.85 -6.42 -4.74
N GLN A 116 -2.63 -7.27 -5.75
CA GLN A 116 -2.40 -6.79 -7.11
C GLN A 116 -3.57 -5.93 -7.58
N ASN A 117 -3.25 -4.85 -8.29
CA ASN A 117 -4.21 -3.88 -8.84
C ASN A 117 -5.12 -3.23 -7.78
N THR A 118 -4.60 -3.08 -6.54
CA THR A 118 -5.29 -2.43 -5.43
C THR A 118 -4.57 -1.14 -5.03
N ILE A 119 -5.30 -0.03 -4.92
CA ILE A 119 -4.79 1.26 -4.45
C ILE A 119 -5.41 1.57 -3.09
N PHE A 120 -4.61 1.61 -2.04
CA PHE A 120 -5.05 2.01 -0.70
C PHE A 120 -4.92 3.51 -0.50
N TYR A 121 -5.91 4.12 0.14
CA TYR A 121 -5.90 5.52 0.50
C TYR A 121 -6.75 5.78 1.76
N PRO A 122 -6.48 6.84 2.53
CA PRO A 122 -7.32 7.22 3.65
C PRO A 122 -8.58 7.93 3.13
N GLY A 123 -9.75 7.33 3.37
CA GLY A 123 -11.05 7.97 3.15
C GLY A 123 -11.56 8.68 4.39
N TYR A 124 -12.64 9.46 4.24
CA TYR A 124 -13.26 10.17 5.36
C TYR A 124 -13.79 9.23 6.45
N ASN A 125 -14.19 8.01 6.08
CA ASN A 125 -14.82 7.02 6.95
C ASN A 125 -13.96 5.80 7.25
N GLY A 126 -12.78 5.67 6.66
CA GLY A 126 -12.00 4.44 6.78
C GLY A 126 -10.80 4.32 5.86
N LEU A 127 -10.09 3.21 6.01
CA LEU A 127 -9.16 2.72 5.00
C LEU A 127 -9.99 2.31 3.80
N ARG A 128 -9.76 2.95 2.66
CA ARG A 128 -10.43 2.63 1.42
C ARG A 128 -9.45 2.02 0.43
N SER A 129 -9.98 1.22 -0.48
CA SER A 129 -9.23 0.65 -1.57
C SER A 129 -9.94 0.92 -2.90
N ILE A 130 -9.18 1.13 -3.97
CA ILE A 130 -9.67 1.02 -5.33
C ILE A 130 -9.16 -0.29 -5.88
N TYR A 131 -10.07 -1.21 -6.19
CA TYR A 131 -9.77 -2.50 -6.79
C TYR A 131 -10.50 -2.64 -8.12
N MET A 132 -9.75 -2.71 -9.22
CA MET A 132 -10.32 -2.79 -10.58
C MET A 132 -11.38 -1.70 -10.85
N GLY A 133 -11.10 -0.46 -10.45
CA GLY A 133 -12.00 0.69 -10.61
C GLY A 133 -13.17 0.74 -9.62
N LYS A 134 -13.29 -0.21 -8.71
CA LYS A 134 -14.31 -0.19 -7.64
C LYS A 134 -13.72 0.36 -6.36
N ASP A 135 -14.38 1.37 -5.82
CA ASP A 135 -14.03 1.97 -4.54
C ASP A 135 -14.71 1.21 -3.38
N LEU A 136 -13.92 0.66 -2.47
CA LEU A 136 -14.32 -0.22 -1.38
C LEU A 136 -13.90 0.37 -0.04
N LEU A 137 -14.74 0.18 0.98
CA LEU A 137 -14.38 0.44 2.38
C LEU A 137 -13.84 -0.85 2.99
N GLU A 138 -12.58 -0.83 3.39
CA GLU A 138 -11.88 -2.01 3.95
C GLU A 138 -12.02 -2.09 5.47
N ILE A 139 -11.76 -0.97 6.14
CA ILE A 139 -11.86 -0.82 7.60
C ILE A 139 -12.45 0.55 7.88
N SER A 140 -13.54 0.63 8.67
CA SER A 140 -14.05 1.93 9.12
C SER A 140 -13.26 2.49 10.30
N TRP A 141 -13.13 3.82 10.38
CA TRP A 141 -12.47 4.48 11.51
C TRP A 141 -13.18 4.22 12.83
N ASP A 142 -14.52 4.20 12.83
CA ASP A 142 -15.30 3.88 14.04
C ASP A 142 -14.97 2.49 14.57
N ARG A 143 -14.86 1.49 13.68
CA ARG A 143 -14.49 0.13 14.06
C ARG A 143 -13.06 0.08 14.57
N PHE A 144 -12.15 0.79 13.92
CA PHE A 144 -10.75 0.85 14.34
C PHE A 144 -10.61 1.48 15.74
N GLN A 145 -11.36 2.54 16.04
CA GLN A 145 -11.39 3.16 17.36
C GLN A 145 -11.98 2.23 18.43
N GLN A 146 -13.03 1.47 18.11
CA GLN A 146 -13.57 0.48 19.04
C GLN A 146 -12.54 -0.60 19.37
N GLU A 147 -11.82 -1.12 18.37
CA GLU A 147 -10.78 -2.14 18.57
C GLU A 147 -9.58 -1.61 19.37
N LEU A 148 -9.21 -0.32 19.24
CA LEU A 148 -8.17 0.32 20.05
C LEU A 148 -8.60 0.59 21.50
N ASN A 149 -9.87 0.86 21.75
CA ASN A 149 -10.41 1.15 23.09
C ASN A 149 -10.81 -0.13 23.87
N LEU A 150 -10.59 -1.31 23.30
CA LEU A 150 -10.89 -2.61 23.91
C LEU A 150 -9.67 -3.24 24.61
N GLU A 151 -8.65 -2.45 24.93
CA GLU A 151 -7.55 -2.83 25.84
C GLU A 151 -7.93 -2.63 27.32
#